data_AF-A0A7S3UWV7-F1
#
_entry.id   AF-A0A7S3UWV7-F1
#
_cell.length_a   1.000
_cell.length_b   1.000
_cell.length_c   1.000
_cell.angle_alpha   90.00
_cell.angle_beta   90.00
_cell.angle_gamma   90.00
#
_symmetry.space_group_name_H-M   'P 1'
#
loop_
_entity.id
_entity.type
_entity.pdbx_description
1 polymer ?
#
loop_
_entity_poly.entity_id
_entity_poly.type
_entity_poly.pdbx_seq_one_letter_code
_entity_poly.pdbx_strand_id
1 'polypeptide(L)'
;MEIAWTILVMIGGTSLFGFVIGNVASVMTHEDETAMLVKAKIQSVLAYMRYRDFPDTLARKIRRHYEYSWKRSQVYNEEEILLELPTALRTEVALYIHKDTIIKVPFLKELGDDVIPMLVLKLKPINASPRDIIIKEDYFGEEMYFCVEGELKSYLGGGKISVPVPRGPRPAAASAARARRSGASRRPGTSSGRQPSATSAAC
;
A
#
# COMPACT_ATOMS: atom_id res chain seq x y z
N MET A 1 27.36 -10.64 60.63
CA MET A 1 25.99 -10.26 60.20
C MET A 1 26.03 -9.32 59.01
N GLU A 2 26.90 -8.29 59.02
CA GLU A 2 27.02 -7.29 57.95
C GLU A 2 27.34 -7.88 56.57
N ILE A 3 28.32 -8.80 56.49
CA ILE A 3 28.72 -9.44 55.22
C ILE A 3 27.56 -10.24 54.61
N ALA A 4 26.76 -10.92 55.43
CA ALA A 4 25.60 -11.69 54.96
C ALA A 4 24.51 -10.77 54.36
N TRP A 5 24.29 -9.60 54.97
CA TRP A 5 23.37 -8.59 54.45
C TRP A 5 23.85 -8.04 53.10
N THR A 6 25.14 -7.73 52.97
CA THR A 6 25.72 -7.24 51.71
C THR A 6 25.57 -8.25 50.56
N ILE A 7 25.79 -9.54 50.83
CA ILE A 7 25.64 -10.60 49.82
C ILE A 7 24.19 -10.69 49.34
N LEU A 8 23.21 -10.63 50.24
CA LEU A 8 21.79 -10.66 49.88
C LEU A 8 21.38 -9.48 48.98
N VAL A 9 21.85 -8.27 49.32
CA VAL A 9 21.55 -7.07 48.52
C VAL A 9 22.18 -7.14 47.13
N MET A 10 23.43 -7.64 47.01
CA MET A 10 24.11 -7.80 45.73
C MET A 10 23.42 -8.81 44.80
N ILE A 11 22.97 -9.94 45.37
CA ILE A 11 22.22 -10.96 44.61
C ILE A 11 20.88 -10.40 44.14
N GLY A 12 20.16 -9.70 45.04
CA GLY A 12 18.89 -9.07 44.70
C GLY A 12 19.02 -8.03 43.59
N GLY A 13 20.02 -7.16 43.69
CA GLY A 13 20.29 -6.12 42.69
C GLY A 13 20.65 -6.70 41.32
N THR A 14 21.53 -7.70 41.28
CA THR A 14 21.92 -8.36 40.02
C THR A 14 20.75 -9.11 39.38
N SER A 15 19.91 -9.77 40.20
CA SER A 15 18.73 -10.49 39.72
C SER A 15 17.69 -9.53 39.11
N LEU A 16 17.42 -8.40 39.79
CA LEU A 16 16.51 -7.37 39.28
C LEU A 16 17.01 -6.78 37.96
N PHE A 17 18.30 -6.48 37.87
CA PHE A 17 18.91 -5.96 36.65
C PHE A 17 18.80 -6.96 35.48
N GLY A 18 19.12 -8.23 35.72
CA GLY A 18 18.96 -9.29 34.73
C GLY A 18 17.51 -9.45 34.27
N PHE A 19 16.55 -9.39 35.20
CA PHE A 19 15.12 -9.46 34.89
C PHE A 19 14.66 -8.30 33.99
N VAL A 20 15.09 -7.06 34.28
CA VAL A 20 14.74 -5.90 33.46
C VAL A 20 15.28 -6.05 32.04
N ILE A 21 16.55 -6.44 31.88
CA ILE A 21 17.15 -6.67 30.56
C ILE A 21 16.41 -7.79 29.82
N GLY A 22 16.08 -8.89 30.50
CA GLY A 22 15.33 -10.01 29.92
C GLY A 22 13.97 -9.57 29.38
N ASN A 23 13.24 -8.73 30.12
CA ASN A 23 11.97 -8.19 29.67
C ASN A 23 12.14 -7.24 28.47
N VAL A 24 13.12 -6.34 28.50
CA VAL A 24 13.40 -5.45 27.37
C VAL A 24 13.75 -6.25 26.11
N ALA A 25 14.57 -7.30 26.24
CA ALA A 25 14.91 -8.18 25.15
C ALA A 25 13.68 -8.93 24.58
N SER A 26 12.80 -9.43 25.47
CA SER A 26 11.56 -10.11 25.08
C SER A 26 10.57 -9.19 24.35
N VAL A 27 10.41 -7.95 24.83
CA VAL A 27 9.57 -6.95 24.17
C VAL A 27 10.14 -6.58 22.80
N MET A 28 11.46 -6.45 22.68
CA MET A 28 12.12 -6.15 21.41
C MET A 28 11.92 -7.25 20.36
N THR A 29 11.82 -8.51 20.78
CA THR A 29 11.51 -9.61 19.85
C THR A 29 10.05 -9.62 19.42
N HIS A 30 9.11 -9.22 20.28
CA HIS A 30 7.68 -9.34 20.01
C HIS A 30 7.11 -8.24 19.08
N GLU A 31 7.68 -7.05 19.07
CA GLU A 31 7.16 -5.95 18.23
C GLU A 31 7.64 -5.98 16.77
N ASP A 32 8.64 -6.80 16.46
CA ASP A 32 9.31 -6.77 15.16
C ASP A 32 9.11 -8.06 14.33
N GLU A 33 8.44 -9.11 14.82
CA GLU A 33 8.34 -10.37 14.07
C GLU A 33 7.75 -10.19 12.67
N THR A 34 6.63 -9.46 12.56
CA THR A 34 5.99 -9.21 11.26
C THR A 34 6.85 -8.34 10.34
N ALA A 35 7.52 -7.32 10.89
CA ALA A 35 8.41 -6.46 10.14
C ALA A 35 9.70 -7.19 9.71
N MET A 36 10.25 -8.06 10.57
CA MET A 36 11.45 -8.85 10.33
C MET A 36 11.19 -9.96 9.32
N LEU A 37 10.08 -10.69 9.43
CA LEU A 37 9.69 -11.70 8.45
C LEU A 37 9.57 -11.10 7.04
N VAL A 38 9.01 -9.90 6.93
CA VAL A 38 8.86 -9.27 5.62
C VAL A 38 10.18 -8.65 5.13
N LYS A 39 10.97 -8.03 6.01
CA LYS A 39 12.34 -7.61 5.67
C LYS A 39 13.16 -8.79 5.15
N ALA A 40 13.07 -9.96 5.79
CA ALA A 40 13.74 -11.18 5.37
C ALA A 40 13.25 -11.64 3.98
N LYS A 41 11.94 -11.61 3.72
CA LYS A 41 11.37 -11.94 2.40
C LYS A 41 11.79 -10.97 1.30
N ILE A 42 11.95 -9.68 1.60
CA ILE A 42 12.48 -8.70 0.65
C ILE A 42 13.97 -8.95 0.38
N GLN A 43 14.75 -9.25 1.43
CA GLN A 43 16.17 -9.54 1.27
C GLN A 43 16.41 -10.81 0.44
N SER A 44 15.59 -11.85 0.61
CA SER A 44 15.69 -13.05 -0.22
C SER A 44 15.40 -12.75 -1.70
N VAL A 45 14.38 -11.94 -1.99
CA VAL A 45 14.06 -11.49 -3.35
C VAL A 45 15.18 -10.63 -3.94
N LEU A 46 15.78 -9.72 -3.16
CA LEU A 46 16.93 -8.92 -3.60
C LEU A 46 18.20 -9.77 -3.83
N ALA A 47 18.45 -10.76 -2.97
CA ALA A 47 19.55 -11.70 -3.14
C ALA A 47 19.37 -12.54 -4.42
N TYR A 48 18.14 -12.97 -4.71
CA TYR A 48 17.81 -13.67 -5.95
C TYR A 48 18.04 -12.79 -7.20
N MET A 49 17.67 -11.50 -7.16
CA MET A 49 17.94 -10.56 -8.25
C MET A 49 19.44 -10.39 -8.53
N ARG A 50 20.27 -10.37 -7.47
CA ARG A 50 21.74 -10.30 -7.59
C ARG A 50 22.31 -11.59 -8.17
N TYR A 51 21.82 -12.74 -7.73
CA TYR A 51 22.29 -14.04 -8.24
C TYR A 51 22.04 -14.21 -9.74
N ARG A 52 20.95 -13.63 -10.25
CA ARG A 52 20.56 -13.77 -11.66
C ARG A 52 20.95 -12.58 -12.54
N ASP A 53 21.71 -11.61 -12.01
CA ASP A 53 22.15 -10.38 -12.69
C ASP A 53 21.02 -9.67 -13.43
N PHE A 54 19.95 -9.34 -12.71
CA PHE A 54 18.85 -8.58 -13.32
C PHE A 54 19.33 -7.20 -13.77
N PRO A 55 18.91 -6.73 -14.96
CA PRO A 55 19.22 -5.38 -15.39
C PRO A 55 18.62 -4.36 -14.40
N ASP A 56 19.35 -3.27 -14.14
CA ASP A 56 18.99 -2.24 -13.15
C ASP A 56 17.58 -1.66 -13.34
N THR A 57 17.06 -1.71 -14.55
CA THR A 57 15.70 -1.28 -14.89
C THR A 57 14.64 -2.20 -14.27
N LEU A 58 14.84 -3.51 -14.38
CA LEU A 58 13.92 -4.53 -13.84
C LEU A 58 14.02 -4.60 -12.32
N ALA A 59 15.24 -4.59 -11.77
CA ALA A 59 15.45 -4.60 -10.32
C ALA A 59 14.78 -3.39 -9.63
N ARG A 60 14.87 -2.21 -10.25
CA ARG A 60 14.22 -0.99 -9.76
C ARG A 60 12.70 -1.05 -9.86
N LYS A 61 12.16 -1.68 -10.90
CA LYS A 61 10.71 -1.91 -11.04
C LYS A 61 10.20 -2.81 -9.91
N ILE A 62 10.87 -3.92 -9.67
CA ILE A 62 10.49 -4.87 -8.62
C ILE A 62 10.61 -4.21 -7.24
N ARG A 63 11.72 -3.53 -6.94
CA ARG A 63 11.89 -2.80 -5.68
C ARG A 63 10.78 -1.77 -5.45
N ARG A 64 10.41 -0.99 -6.47
CA ARG A 64 9.31 -0.02 -6.38
C ARG A 64 7.97 -0.70 -6.14
N HIS A 65 7.73 -1.85 -6.77
CA HIS A 65 6.51 -2.63 -6.55
C HIS A 65 6.41 -3.08 -5.08
N TYR A 66 7.48 -3.65 -4.53
CA TYR A 66 7.50 -4.05 -3.11
C TYR A 66 7.42 -2.86 -2.14
N GLU A 67 8.10 -1.74 -2.41
CA GLU A 67 7.99 -0.52 -1.59
C GLU A 67 6.57 0.08 -1.62
N TYR A 68 5.87 0.00 -2.76
CA TYR A 68 4.49 0.45 -2.90
C TYR A 68 3.53 -0.51 -2.22
N SER A 69 3.69 -1.81 -2.45
CA SER A 69 2.90 -2.87 -1.80
C SER A 69 3.04 -2.79 -0.28
N TRP A 70 4.24 -2.55 0.25
CA TRP A 70 4.48 -2.38 1.69
C TRP A 70 3.75 -1.19 2.32
N LYS A 71 3.66 -0.07 1.60
CA LYS A 71 2.95 1.13 2.11
C LYS A 71 1.44 0.97 2.15
N ARG A 72 0.90 0.01 1.40
CA ARG A 72 -0.56 -0.13 1.18
C ARG A 72 -1.13 -1.44 1.71
N SER A 73 -0.32 -2.49 1.76
CA SER A 73 -0.70 -3.80 2.27
C SER A 73 -0.27 -3.89 3.73
N GLN A 74 -1.23 -4.10 4.62
CA GLN A 74 -0.92 -4.80 5.86
C GLN A 74 -0.41 -6.20 5.50
N VAL A 75 0.50 -6.71 6.31
CA VAL A 75 1.32 -7.92 6.15
C VAL A 75 0.50 -9.23 6.08
N TYR A 76 -0.82 -9.15 5.99
CA TYR A 76 -1.73 -10.25 6.19
C TYR A 76 -2.07 -10.94 4.87
N ASN A 77 -1.78 -12.23 4.82
CA ASN A 77 -2.23 -13.11 3.76
C ASN A 77 -3.73 -13.40 4.00
N GLU A 78 -4.60 -12.56 3.44
CA GLU A 78 -6.06 -12.65 3.66
C GLU A 78 -6.61 -14.04 3.34
N GLU A 79 -6.09 -14.71 2.30
CA GLU A 79 -6.52 -16.07 1.93
C GLU A 79 -6.26 -17.08 3.05
N GLU A 80 -5.11 -16.99 3.73
CA GLU A 80 -4.71 -17.92 4.79
C GLU A 80 -5.54 -17.68 6.06
N ILE A 81 -5.76 -16.42 6.42
CA ILE A 81 -6.63 -16.05 7.54
C ILE A 81 -8.06 -16.51 7.28
N LEU A 82 -8.59 -16.28 6.08
CA LEU A 82 -9.94 -16.69 5.71
C LEU A 82 -10.11 -18.21 5.72
N LEU A 83 -9.05 -18.99 5.43
CA LEU A 83 -9.08 -20.45 5.46
C LEU A 83 -9.15 -21.04 6.88
N GLU A 84 -8.56 -20.37 7.87
CA GLU A 84 -8.68 -20.75 9.30
C GLU A 84 -10.11 -20.56 9.83
N LEU A 85 -10.89 -19.67 9.22
CA LEU A 85 -12.26 -19.40 9.63
C LEU A 85 -13.23 -20.49 9.13
N PRO A 86 -14.22 -20.89 9.95
CA PRO A 86 -15.37 -21.68 9.50
C PRO A 86 -16.10 -21.01 8.33
N THR A 87 -16.68 -21.82 7.44
CA THR A 87 -17.29 -21.36 6.18
C THR A 87 -18.35 -20.26 6.35
N ALA A 88 -19.11 -20.29 7.46
CA ALA A 88 -20.10 -19.26 7.77
C ALA A 88 -19.45 -17.89 8.05
N LEU A 89 -18.44 -17.85 8.94
CA LEU A 89 -17.71 -16.62 9.28
C LEU A 89 -16.87 -16.12 8.10
N ARG A 90 -16.32 -17.03 7.30
CA ARG A 90 -15.57 -16.67 6.07
C ARG A 90 -16.40 -15.85 5.11
N THR A 91 -17.66 -16.23 4.93
CA THR A 91 -18.59 -15.54 4.02
C THR A 91 -18.95 -14.15 4.56
N GLU A 92 -19.19 -14.04 5.86
CA GLU A 92 -19.49 -12.76 6.53
C GLU A 92 -18.32 -11.79 6.47
N VAL A 93 -17.10 -12.27 6.74
CA VAL A 93 -15.87 -11.47 6.65
C VAL A 93 -15.59 -11.04 5.21
N ALA A 94 -15.74 -11.95 4.24
CA ALA A 94 -15.55 -11.62 2.83
C ALA A 94 -16.55 -10.53 2.37
N LEU A 95 -17.82 -10.64 2.79
CA LEU A 95 -18.84 -9.63 2.52
C LEU A 95 -18.45 -8.28 3.13
N TYR A 96 -17.92 -8.28 4.36
CA TYR A 96 -17.50 -7.05 5.05
C TYR A 96 -16.32 -6.37 4.33
N ILE A 97 -15.29 -7.12 3.94
CA ILE A 97 -14.08 -6.60 3.26
C ILE A 97 -14.45 -5.99 1.91
N HIS A 98 -15.29 -6.66 1.11
CA HIS A 98 -15.60 -6.24 -0.25
C HIS A 98 -16.84 -5.32 -0.36
N LYS A 99 -17.50 -4.99 0.76
CA LYS A 99 -18.71 -4.16 0.81
C LYS A 99 -18.57 -2.85 0.03
N ASP A 100 -17.46 -2.15 0.21
CA ASP A 100 -17.21 -0.87 -0.46
C ASP A 100 -17.08 -1.01 -1.98
N THR A 101 -16.59 -2.16 -2.45
CA THR A 101 -16.47 -2.47 -3.88
C THR A 101 -17.84 -2.74 -4.49
N ILE A 102 -18.67 -3.53 -3.79
CA ILE A 102 -20.05 -3.83 -4.20
C ILE A 102 -20.88 -2.54 -4.29
N ILE A 103 -20.70 -1.60 -3.37
CA ILE A 103 -21.42 -0.32 -3.38
C ILE A 103 -20.99 0.57 -4.55
N LYS A 104 -19.73 0.51 -4.97
CA LYS A 104 -19.19 1.35 -6.06
C LYS A 104 -19.57 0.87 -7.45
N VAL A 105 -19.79 -0.43 -7.63
CA VAL A 105 -20.07 -1.01 -8.95
C VAL A 105 -21.58 -1.27 -9.08
N PRO A 106 -22.31 -0.53 -9.92
CA PRO A 106 -23.77 -0.65 -10.03
C PRO A 106 -24.23 -2.03 -10.52
N PHE A 107 -23.46 -2.66 -11.42
CA PHE A 107 -23.74 -4.01 -11.91
C PHE A 107 -23.86 -5.04 -10.77
N LEU A 108 -22.98 -4.97 -9.76
CA LEU A 108 -22.98 -5.87 -8.61
C LEU A 108 -24.20 -5.71 -7.69
N LYS A 109 -24.90 -4.57 -7.74
CA LYS A 109 -26.12 -4.33 -6.95
C LYS A 109 -27.38 -4.89 -7.61
N GLU A 110 -27.34 -5.10 -8.91
CA GLU A 110 -28.45 -5.67 -9.67
C GLU A 110 -28.46 -7.20 -9.61
N LEU A 111 -27.33 -7.80 -9.19
CA LEU A 111 -27.26 -9.22 -8.88
C LEU A 111 -27.96 -9.46 -7.53
N GLY A 112 -28.88 -10.42 -7.48
CA GLY A 112 -29.65 -10.73 -6.27
C GLY A 112 -28.78 -11.11 -5.06
N ASP A 113 -29.33 -10.91 -3.87
CA ASP A 113 -28.63 -11.10 -2.58
C ASP A 113 -28.07 -12.51 -2.37
N ASP A 114 -28.56 -13.51 -3.10
CA ASP A 114 -28.05 -14.89 -3.06
C ASP A 114 -26.75 -15.09 -3.86
N VAL A 115 -26.52 -14.29 -4.91
CA VAL A 115 -25.37 -14.44 -5.83
C VAL A 115 -24.17 -13.63 -5.35
N ILE A 116 -24.42 -12.51 -4.64
CA ILE A 116 -23.37 -11.62 -4.12
C ILE A 116 -22.37 -12.38 -3.23
N PRO A 117 -22.79 -13.18 -2.22
CA PRO A 117 -21.84 -13.89 -1.35
C PRO A 117 -20.97 -14.88 -2.11
N MET A 118 -21.54 -15.57 -3.10
CA MET A 118 -20.81 -16.54 -3.92
C MET A 118 -19.76 -15.88 -4.82
N LEU A 119 -20.08 -14.70 -5.35
CA LEU A 119 -19.15 -13.91 -6.15
C LEU A 119 -18.03 -13.33 -5.28
N VAL A 120 -18.39 -12.75 -4.14
CA VAL A 120 -17.45 -12.11 -3.20
C VAL A 120 -16.38 -13.07 -2.69
N LEU A 121 -16.72 -14.34 -2.46
CA LEU A 121 -15.75 -15.38 -2.09
C LEU A 121 -14.69 -15.65 -3.18
N LYS A 122 -14.95 -15.27 -4.43
CA LYS A 122 -14.00 -15.41 -5.55
C LYS A 122 -13.29 -14.11 -5.92
N LEU A 123 -13.70 -12.96 -5.37
CA LEU A 123 -12.99 -11.71 -5.60
C LEU A 123 -11.61 -11.76 -4.92
N LYS A 124 -10.57 -11.38 -5.66
CA LYS A 124 -9.21 -11.25 -5.13
C LYS A 124 -8.72 -9.81 -5.26
N PRO A 125 -8.26 -9.16 -4.18
CA PRO A 125 -7.67 -7.83 -4.29
C PRO A 125 -6.31 -7.91 -4.98
N ILE A 126 -6.07 -7.04 -5.96
CA ILE A 126 -4.81 -6.95 -6.69
C ILE A 126 -4.25 -5.53 -6.57
N ASN A 127 -3.01 -5.41 -6.09
CA ASN A 127 -2.31 -4.15 -5.97
C ASN A 127 -1.41 -3.90 -7.17
N ALA A 128 -1.88 -3.07 -8.11
CA ALA A 128 -1.07 -2.62 -9.24
C ALA A 128 -0.19 -1.41 -8.85
N SER A 129 1.06 -1.41 -9.29
CA SER A 129 1.97 -0.27 -9.12
C SER A 129 1.77 0.80 -10.20
N PRO A 130 2.11 2.08 -9.94
CA PRO A 130 2.04 3.10 -10.97
C PRO A 130 2.88 2.73 -12.19
N ARG A 131 2.27 2.79 -13.39
CA ARG A 131 2.84 2.40 -14.69
C ARG A 131 2.92 0.88 -14.95
N ASP A 132 2.25 0.04 -14.18
CA ASP A 132 1.98 -1.33 -14.63
C ASP A 132 0.85 -1.37 -15.66
N ILE A 133 0.97 -2.33 -16.59
CA ILE A 133 -0.04 -2.65 -17.59
C ILE A 133 -0.78 -3.88 -17.06
N ILE A 134 -2.07 -3.71 -16.77
CA ILE A 134 -2.92 -4.80 -16.25
C ILE A 134 -3.43 -5.65 -17.41
N ILE A 135 -3.96 -4.99 -18.44
CA ILE A 135 -4.50 -5.61 -19.64
C ILE A 135 -3.66 -5.14 -20.82
N LYS A 136 -3.16 -6.08 -21.61
CA LYS A 136 -2.40 -5.80 -22.82
C LYS A 136 -3.29 -6.05 -24.04
N GLU A 137 -3.22 -5.14 -25.00
CA GLU A 137 -3.86 -5.32 -26.31
C GLU A 137 -3.30 -6.60 -26.97
N ASP A 138 -4.16 -7.37 -27.64
CA ASP A 138 -3.90 -8.70 -28.20
C ASP A 138 -3.86 -9.90 -27.23
N TYR A 139 -4.35 -9.75 -26.00
CA TYR A 139 -4.56 -10.89 -25.09
C TYR A 139 -6.04 -11.14 -24.83
N PHE A 140 -6.46 -12.41 -24.86
CA PHE A 140 -7.79 -12.83 -24.47
C PHE A 140 -8.01 -12.53 -22.97
N GLY A 141 -9.03 -11.73 -22.66
CA GLY A 141 -9.37 -11.38 -21.29
C GLY A 141 -10.24 -12.46 -20.65
N GLU A 142 -9.63 -13.34 -19.86
CA GLU A 142 -10.34 -14.36 -19.07
C GLU A 142 -10.84 -13.83 -17.71
N GLU A 143 -10.38 -12.63 -17.32
CA GLU A 143 -10.63 -12.05 -16.01
C GLU A 143 -11.27 -10.66 -16.10
N MET A 144 -12.16 -10.36 -15.16
CA MET A 144 -12.79 -9.05 -15.01
C MET A 144 -12.18 -8.30 -13.83
N TYR A 145 -11.82 -7.03 -14.05
CA TYR A 145 -11.21 -6.18 -13.02
C TYR A 145 -12.10 -4.99 -12.69
N PHE A 146 -12.24 -4.69 -11.41
CA PHE A 146 -12.94 -3.52 -10.90
C PHE A 146 -11.96 -2.57 -10.23
N CYS A 147 -11.94 -1.29 -10.65
CA CYS A 147 -11.08 -0.30 -10.01
C CYS A 147 -11.77 0.33 -8.80
N VAL A 148 -11.35 -0.09 -7.60
CA VAL A 148 -11.91 0.41 -6.31
C VAL A 148 -11.35 1.78 -5.95
N GLU A 149 -10.06 1.98 -6.16
CA GLU A 149 -9.34 3.21 -5.86
C GLU A 149 -8.15 3.41 -6.82
N GLY A 150 -8.12 4.54 -7.52
CA GLY A 150 -7.07 4.88 -8.46
C GLY A 150 -7.64 5.46 -9.75
N GLU A 151 -6.76 5.65 -10.74
CA GLU A 151 -7.14 6.07 -12.08
C GLU A 151 -6.49 5.11 -13.07
N LEU A 152 -7.31 4.44 -13.89
CA LEU A 152 -6.85 3.61 -14.99
C LEU A 152 -6.90 4.42 -16.29
N LYS A 153 -5.84 4.29 -17.09
CA LYS A 153 -5.76 4.90 -18.43
C LYS A 153 -5.73 3.76 -19.42
N SER A 154 -6.74 3.69 -20.29
CA SER A 154 -6.67 2.82 -21.45
C SER A 154 -5.96 3.56 -22.59
N TYR A 155 -5.17 2.82 -23.35
CA TYR A 155 -4.44 3.33 -24.52
C TYR A 155 -4.94 2.69 -25.80
N LEU A 156 -6.25 2.42 -25.87
CA LEU A 156 -6.86 1.79 -27.04
C LEU A 156 -6.93 2.80 -28.21
N GLY A 157 -6.27 2.50 -29.33
CA GLY A 157 -6.52 3.15 -30.62
C GLY A 157 -6.20 4.65 -30.72
N GLY A 158 -5.11 5.12 -30.13
CA GLY A 158 -4.60 6.50 -30.33
C GLY A 158 -5.36 7.61 -29.58
N GLY A 159 -6.46 7.30 -28.91
CA GLY A 159 -7.20 8.20 -28.04
C GLY A 159 -6.94 7.89 -26.55
N LYS A 160 -6.61 8.91 -25.75
CA LYS A 160 -6.48 8.76 -24.30
C LYS A 160 -7.87 8.72 -23.67
N ILE A 161 -8.38 7.54 -23.33
CA ILE A 161 -9.60 7.42 -22.52
C ILE A 161 -9.17 7.26 -21.07
N SER A 162 -9.31 8.34 -20.29
CA SER A 162 -9.17 8.28 -18.83
C SER A 162 -10.53 7.91 -18.24
N VAL A 163 -10.65 6.73 -17.62
CA VAL A 163 -11.86 6.37 -16.86
C VAL A 163 -11.75 7.02 -15.49
N PRO A 164 -12.55 8.07 -15.17
CA PRO A 164 -12.52 8.69 -13.85
C PRO A 164 -13.27 7.77 -12.89
N VAL A 165 -12.57 7.23 -11.90
CA VAL A 165 -13.21 6.45 -10.83
C VAL A 165 -13.80 7.44 -9.81
N PRO A 166 -15.02 7.21 -9.28
CA PRO A 166 -15.56 8.01 -8.20
C PRO A 166 -14.61 7.99 -7.01
N ARG A 167 -14.00 9.15 -6.71
CA ARG A 167 -13.10 9.27 -5.56
C ARG A 167 -13.91 9.07 -4.29
N GLY A 168 -13.61 8.00 -3.55
CA GLY A 168 -14.09 7.86 -2.18
C GLY A 168 -13.63 9.04 -1.30
N PRO A 169 -14.23 9.23 -0.12
CA PRO A 169 -13.86 10.32 0.78
C PRO A 169 -12.37 10.21 1.11
N ARG A 170 -11.59 11.23 0.71
CA ARG A 170 -10.16 11.30 1.02
C ARG A 170 -9.97 11.30 2.53
N PRO A 171 -9.12 10.43 3.11
CA PRO A 171 -8.67 10.63 4.48
C PRO A 171 -8.00 12.01 4.57
N ALA A 172 -8.48 12.84 5.49
CA ALA A 172 -8.12 14.25 5.64
C ALA A 172 -6.62 14.51 5.90
N ALA A 173 -5.83 13.46 6.18
CA ALA A 173 -4.42 13.55 6.50
C ALA A 173 -3.51 13.98 5.34
N ALA A 174 -3.93 13.81 4.07
CA ALA A 174 -3.06 14.07 2.92
C ALA A 174 -3.04 15.53 2.45
N SER A 175 -3.95 16.41 2.91
CA SER A 175 -4.02 17.80 2.42
C SER A 175 -3.11 18.77 3.20
N ALA A 176 -2.68 18.42 4.42
CA ALA A 176 -1.90 19.31 5.27
C ALA A 176 -0.45 19.53 4.80
N ALA A 177 0.12 18.60 4.01
CA ALA A 177 1.51 18.68 3.58
C ALA A 177 1.75 19.67 2.42
N ARG A 178 0.72 20.06 1.66
CA ARG A 178 0.90 20.87 0.43
C ARG A 178 0.76 22.38 0.64
N ALA A 179 0.23 22.83 1.79
CA ALA A 179 -0.02 24.24 2.04
C ALA A 179 1.17 25.04 2.60
N ARG A 180 2.28 24.39 2.98
CA ARG A 180 3.46 25.09 3.56
C ARG A 180 4.48 25.62 2.55
N ARG A 181 4.24 25.50 1.23
CA ARG A 181 5.24 25.87 0.20
C ARG A 181 4.98 27.18 -0.56
N SER A 182 3.93 27.95 -0.25
CA SER A 182 3.57 29.16 -1.02
C SER A 182 3.64 30.49 -0.25
N GLY A 183 4.25 30.52 0.95
CA GLY A 183 4.47 31.76 1.69
C GLY A 183 5.93 32.23 1.62
N ALA A 184 6.14 33.46 1.14
CA ALA A 184 7.36 34.28 1.23
C ALA A 184 8.38 34.20 0.08
N SER A 185 8.19 35.07 -0.92
CA SER A 185 9.15 36.17 -1.21
C SER A 185 8.60 37.02 -2.37
N ARG A 186 7.91 38.13 -2.02
CA ARG A 186 7.70 39.26 -2.93
C ARG A 186 8.81 40.27 -2.65
N ARG A 187 9.59 40.64 -3.67
CA ARG A 187 10.26 41.94 -3.74
C ARG A 187 9.95 42.63 -5.06
N PRO A 188 9.86 43.97 -5.08
CA PRO A 188 9.26 44.73 -6.17
C PRO A 188 10.29 45.30 -7.15
N GLY A 189 9.88 45.42 -8.41
CA GLY A 189 10.15 46.51 -9.34
C GLY A 189 11.59 46.79 -9.80
N THR A 190 11.81 46.75 -11.12
CA THR A 190 12.32 47.90 -11.89
C THR A 190 12.24 47.62 -13.40
N SER A 191 12.03 48.72 -14.12
CA SER A 191 11.82 48.95 -15.55
C SER A 191 12.74 48.22 -16.54
N SER A 192 12.22 47.89 -17.73
CA SER A 192 12.64 48.52 -19.00
C SER A 192 12.23 47.68 -20.22
N GLY A 193 11.51 48.32 -21.15
CA GLY A 193 11.81 48.20 -22.58
C GLY A 193 11.09 47.15 -23.42
N ARG A 194 10.39 47.68 -24.45
CA ARG A 194 10.18 47.12 -25.80
C ARG A 194 8.98 46.18 -26.06
N GLN A 195 7.92 46.81 -26.57
CA GLN A 195 7.14 46.35 -27.74
C GLN A 195 8.04 46.31 -29.01
N PRO A 196 7.66 45.68 -30.16
CA PRO A 196 6.28 45.46 -30.63
C PRO A 196 5.96 44.11 -31.33
N SER A 197 4.65 43.94 -31.57
CA SER A 197 3.97 43.38 -32.77
C SER A 197 4.21 41.93 -33.23
N ALA A 198 3.14 41.11 -33.17
CA ALA A 198 2.49 40.38 -34.29
C ALA A 198 1.49 39.36 -33.67
N THR A 199 0.16 39.51 -33.77
CA THR A 199 -0.74 39.19 -34.91
C THR A 199 -1.41 37.82 -34.79
N SER A 200 -2.75 37.85 -34.95
CA SER A 200 -3.69 36.77 -35.38
C SER A 200 -3.92 35.60 -34.41
N ALA A 201 -5.08 35.50 -33.76
CA ALA A 201 -6.39 35.07 -34.28
C ALA A 201 -6.45 33.58 -34.66
N ALA A 202 -7.32 32.81 -33.99
CA ALA A 202 -8.51 32.18 -34.57
C ALA A 202 -9.07 31.10 -33.63
N CYS A 203 -10.39 31.17 -33.44
CA CYS A 203 -11.37 30.15 -33.00
C CYS A 203 -11.07 29.27 -31.78
#